data_AF-A0A3B0BGJ9-F1
#
_entry.id   AF-A0A3B0BGJ9-F1
#
_cell.length_a   1.000
_cell.length_b   1.000
_cell.length_c   1.000
_cell.angle_alpha   90.00
_cell.angle_beta   90.00
_cell.angle_gamma   90.00
#
_symmetry.space_group_name_H-M   'P 1'
#
loop_
_entity.id
_entity.type
_entity.pdbx_description
1 polymer ?
#
loop_
_entity_poly.entity_id
_entity_poly.type
_entity_poly.pdbx_seq_one_letter_code
_entity_poly.pdbx_strand_id
1 'polypeptide(L)'
;MIYAQFVDDISTQGGFQRLVSGVSFTQNSCGPSTPLSGRQKYSNSGKQVGELACHQDPDDGDAYLTWSSEDVKIIAQAHAPLASYGQLLSWWKTAGPLHGTAT
;
A
#
# COMPACT_ATOMS: atom_id res chain seq x y z
N MET A 1 -9.69 5.03 -7.36
CA MET A 1 -8.54 5.62 -6.64
C MET A 1 -9.05 6.30 -5.38
N ILE A 2 -8.43 6.04 -4.24
CA ILE A 2 -8.74 6.72 -2.98
C ILE A 2 -7.55 7.60 -2.60
N TYR A 3 -7.86 8.82 -2.13
CA TYR A 3 -6.96 9.69 -1.40
C TYR A 3 -7.66 10.08 -0.10
N ALA A 4 -7.04 9.78 1.04
CA ALA A 4 -7.56 10.13 2.35
C ALA A 4 -6.47 10.84 3.15
N GLN A 5 -6.83 11.94 3.81
CA GLN A 5 -5.93 12.71 4.69
C GLN A 5 -6.45 12.66 6.13
N PHE A 6 -5.54 12.55 7.07
CA PHE A 6 -5.82 12.35 8.49
C PHE A 6 -5.18 13.46 9.34
N VAL A 7 -5.73 13.65 10.54
CA VAL A 7 -5.24 14.68 11.48
C VAL A 7 -3.99 14.23 12.26
N ASP A 8 -3.78 12.92 12.42
CA ASP A 8 -2.68 12.32 13.18
C ASP A 8 -2.24 10.93 12.66
N ASP A 9 -1.10 10.47 13.18
CA ASP A 9 -0.46 9.19 12.84
C ASP A 9 -1.36 7.99 13.23
N ILE A 10 -2.05 8.07 14.38
CA ILE A 10 -2.91 6.98 14.89
C ILE A 10 -4.07 6.74 13.93
N SER A 11 -4.70 7.81 13.48
CA SER A 11 -5.81 7.78 12.55
C SER A 11 -5.37 7.30 11.17
N THR A 12 -4.16 7.69 10.72
CA THR A 12 -3.56 7.22 9.46
C THR A 12 -3.31 5.71 9.52
N GLN A 13 -2.64 5.24 10.59
CA GLN A 13 -2.36 3.82 10.78
C GLN A 13 -3.64 3.00 10.91
N GLY A 14 -4.61 3.47 11.70
CA GLY A 14 -5.91 2.80 11.87
C GLY A 14 -6.70 2.72 10.56
N GLY A 15 -6.69 3.79 9.76
CA GLY A 15 -7.28 3.80 8.43
C GLY A 15 -6.63 2.76 7.50
N PHE A 16 -5.29 2.70 7.49
CA PHE A 16 -4.57 1.72 6.69
C PHE A 16 -4.90 0.29 7.13
N GLN A 17 -4.82 -0.02 8.44
CA GLN A 17 -5.14 -1.37 8.92
C GLN A 17 -6.57 -1.78 8.57
N ARG A 18 -7.53 -0.84 8.58
CA ARG A 18 -8.92 -1.13 8.21
C ARG A 18 -9.07 -1.49 6.74
N LEU A 19 -8.30 -0.85 5.85
CA LEU A 19 -8.32 -1.16 4.42
C LEU A 19 -7.71 -2.53 4.10
N VAL A 20 -6.81 -3.03 4.95
CA VAL A 20 -6.10 -4.29 4.72
C VAL A 20 -6.46 -5.39 5.72
N SER A 21 -7.47 -5.19 6.57
CA SER A 21 -7.74 -6.08 7.72
C SER A 21 -8.14 -7.50 7.33
N GLY A 22 -8.68 -7.70 6.13
CA GLY A 22 -9.06 -9.02 5.60
C GLY A 22 -7.92 -9.75 4.87
N VAL A 23 -6.73 -9.15 4.79
CA VAL A 23 -5.64 -9.65 3.94
C VAL A 23 -4.56 -10.32 4.77
N SER A 24 -4.15 -11.52 4.34
CA SER A 24 -2.95 -12.19 4.86
C SER A 24 -1.72 -11.85 4.02
N PHE A 25 -0.74 -11.20 4.63
CA PHE A 25 0.52 -10.84 3.98
C PHE A 25 1.59 -11.88 4.28
N THR A 26 2.20 -12.44 3.23
CA THR A 26 3.24 -13.48 3.32
C THR A 26 4.57 -13.04 2.70
N GLN A 27 4.60 -11.87 2.05
CA GLN A 27 5.77 -11.30 1.40
C GLN A 27 6.07 -9.91 1.97
N ASN A 28 7.36 -9.55 2.06
CA ASN A 28 7.80 -8.26 2.61
C ASN A 28 7.84 -7.13 1.58
N SER A 29 7.40 -7.39 0.34
CA SER A 29 7.40 -6.40 -0.75
C SER A 29 6.40 -6.74 -1.84
N CYS A 30 6.09 -5.76 -2.69
CA CYS A 30 5.23 -5.94 -3.85
C CYS A 30 6.04 -6.31 -5.10
N GLY A 31 5.91 -7.56 -5.53
CA GLY A 31 6.53 -8.10 -6.73
C GLY A 31 5.61 -8.05 -7.95
N PRO A 32 6.15 -8.13 -9.18
CA PRO A 32 5.37 -8.09 -10.43
C PRO A 32 4.50 -9.33 -10.68
N SER A 33 4.73 -10.41 -9.93
CA SER A 33 3.99 -11.66 -10.02
C SER A 33 3.05 -11.82 -8.82
N THR A 34 1.88 -12.41 -9.05
CA THR A 34 1.06 -13.02 -7.97
C THR A 34 1.89 -14.07 -7.22
N PRO A 35 1.81 -14.14 -5.89
CA PRO A 35 0.66 -13.75 -5.07
C PRO A 35 0.65 -12.28 -4.62
N LEU A 36 -0.55 -11.68 -4.64
CA LEU A 36 -0.85 -10.38 -4.05
C LEU A 36 -0.92 -10.48 -2.53
N SER A 37 0.24 -10.68 -1.90
CA SER A 37 0.37 -10.85 -0.46
C SER A 37 1.58 -10.08 0.10
N GLY A 38 1.93 -8.99 -0.57
CA GLY A 38 3.10 -8.18 -0.25
C GLY A 38 2.76 -7.02 0.67
N ARG A 39 3.60 -6.83 1.70
CA ARG A 39 3.52 -5.70 2.62
C ARG A 39 4.93 -5.19 2.91
N GLN A 40 5.24 -4.02 2.39
CA GLN A 40 6.48 -3.33 2.62
C GLN A 40 6.28 -2.22 3.65
N LYS A 41 7.11 -2.23 4.69
CA LYS A 41 7.13 -1.16 5.69
C LYS A 41 8.25 -0.19 5.37
N TYR A 42 7.99 1.09 5.56
CA TYR A 42 8.97 2.16 5.39
C TYR A 42 9.32 2.75 6.75
N SER A 43 10.61 2.98 6.95
CA SER A 43 11.12 3.57 8.19
C SER A 43 12.03 4.75 7.88
N ASN A 44 11.94 5.79 8.70
CA ASN A 44 12.82 6.94 8.69
C ASN A 44 13.44 7.07 10.08
N SER A 45 14.78 7.06 10.16
CA SER A 45 15.52 7.17 11.44
C SER A 45 15.06 6.17 12.51
N GLY A 46 14.71 4.94 12.11
CA GLY A 46 14.23 3.88 13.00
C GLY A 46 12.74 3.95 13.39
N LYS A 47 12.02 5.03 13.05
CA LYS A 47 10.56 5.13 13.19
C LYS A 47 9.89 4.58 11.92
N GLN A 48 8.88 3.71 12.05
CA GLN A 48 8.02 3.34 10.92
C GLN A 48 7.20 4.58 10.50
N VAL A 49 7.28 4.96 9.22
CA VAL A 49 6.66 6.19 8.66
C VAL A 49 5.74 5.95 7.48
N GLY A 50 5.52 4.68 7.11
CA GLY A 50 4.46 4.31 6.20
C GLY A 50 4.55 2.87 5.79
N GLU A 51 3.61 2.45 4.95
CA GLU A 51 3.55 1.09 4.41
C GLU A 51 3.02 1.08 2.98
N LEU A 52 3.41 0.07 2.19
CA LEU A 52 2.80 -0.27 0.90
C LEU A 52 2.34 -1.73 0.97
N ALA A 53 1.06 -1.95 0.73
CA ALA A 53 0.46 -3.27 0.61
C ALA A 53 -0.05 -3.51 -0.81
N CYS A 54 0.25 -4.68 -1.36
CA CYS A 54 -0.38 -5.23 -2.55
C CYS A 54 -1.21 -6.43 -2.14
N HIS A 55 -2.49 -6.39 -2.48
CA HIS A 55 -3.43 -7.43 -2.10
C HIS A 55 -4.49 -7.63 -3.17
N GLN A 56 -5.09 -8.81 -3.18
CA GLN A 56 -6.37 -9.00 -3.86
C GLN A 56 -7.45 -8.65 -2.85
N ASP A 57 -8.41 -7.82 -3.23
CA ASP A 57 -9.57 -7.59 -2.38
C ASP A 57 -10.53 -8.79 -2.47
N PRO A 58 -10.98 -9.35 -1.34
CA PRO A 58 -11.82 -10.55 -1.33
C PRO A 58 -13.25 -10.29 -1.81
N ASP A 59 -13.72 -9.03 -1.80
CA ASP A 59 -15.10 -8.69 -2.14
C ASP A 59 -15.28 -8.47 -3.65
N ASP A 60 -14.34 -7.79 -4.31
CA ASP A 60 -14.41 -7.51 -5.75
C ASP A 60 -13.43 -8.33 -6.61
N GLY A 61 -12.41 -8.93 -6.01
CA GLY A 61 -11.39 -9.71 -6.69
C GLY A 61 -10.34 -8.90 -7.46
N ASP A 62 -10.36 -7.57 -7.39
CA ASP A 62 -9.37 -6.68 -8.01
C ASP A 62 -8.03 -6.73 -7.26
N ALA A 63 -6.96 -6.36 -7.96
CA ALA A 63 -5.66 -6.12 -7.37
C ALA A 63 -5.58 -4.68 -6.86
N TYR A 64 -5.17 -4.52 -5.61
CA TYR A 64 -5.03 -3.24 -4.93
C TYR A 64 -3.57 -2.96 -4.58
N LEU A 65 -3.19 -1.69 -4.69
CA LEU A 65 -2.00 -1.10 -4.08
C LEU A 65 -2.46 -0.04 -3.09
N THR A 66 -2.27 -0.31 -1.80
CA THR A 66 -2.64 0.57 -0.70
C THR A 66 -1.38 1.08 -0.04
N TRP A 67 -1.21 2.38 0.01
CA TRP A 67 -0.02 3.04 0.56
C TRP A 67 -0.40 4.01 1.67
N SER A 68 0.39 4.07 2.73
CA SER A 68 0.32 5.10 3.76
C SER A 68 1.64 5.87 3.91
N SER A 69 1.52 7.10 4.39
CA SER A 69 2.62 7.82 5.04
C SER A 69 2.10 8.52 6.27
N GLU A 70 2.72 8.24 7.41
CA GLU A 70 2.45 8.94 8.67
C GLU A 70 3.12 10.32 8.70
N ASP A 71 4.21 10.54 7.96
CA ASP A 71 4.88 11.85 7.86
C ASP A 71 3.98 12.91 7.21
N VAL A 72 3.18 12.53 6.20
CA VAL A 72 2.22 13.43 5.55
C VAL A 72 0.76 13.10 5.86
N LYS A 73 0.52 12.07 6.68
CA LYS A 73 -0.81 11.64 7.18
C LYS A 73 -1.80 11.35 6.06
N ILE A 74 -1.35 10.60 5.05
CA ILE A 74 -2.11 10.30 3.84
C ILE A 74 -2.18 8.78 3.63
N ILE A 75 -3.31 8.34 3.10
CA ILE A 75 -3.46 7.04 2.43
C ILE A 75 -3.79 7.28 0.96
N ALA A 76 -3.09 6.57 0.08
CA ALA A 76 -3.38 6.50 -1.34
C ALA A 76 -3.66 5.06 -1.74
N GLN A 77 -4.69 4.85 -2.57
CA GLN A 77 -5.03 3.52 -3.06
C GLN A 77 -5.34 3.56 -4.56
N ALA A 78 -4.76 2.61 -5.30
CA ALA A 78 -5.12 2.31 -6.67
C ALA A 78 -5.47 0.84 -6.81
N HIS A 79 -6.37 0.53 -7.75
CA HIS A 79 -6.77 -0.83 -8.04
C HIS A 79 -6.96 -1.02 -9.54
N ALA A 80 -6.95 -2.28 -9.96
CA ALA A 80 -7.23 -2.71 -11.31
C ALA A 80 -7.69 -4.18 -11.28
N PRO A 81 -8.34 -4.67 -12.36
CA PRO A 81 -8.62 -6.10 -12.51
C PRO A 81 -7.35 -6.92 -12.27
N LEU A 82 -7.48 -8.08 -11.62
CA LEU A 82 -6.35 -8.95 -11.24
C LEU A 82 -5.39 -9.21 -12.41
N ALA A 83 -5.92 -9.45 -13.61
CA ALA A 83 -5.14 -9.68 -14.83
C ALA A 83 -4.23 -8.50 -15.23
N SER A 84 -4.53 -7.29 -14.74
CA SER A 84 -3.79 -6.05 -15.00
C SER A 84 -2.82 -5.68 -13.88
N TYR A 85 -2.63 -6.52 -12.86
CA TYR A 85 -1.77 -6.20 -11.72
C TYR A 85 -0.34 -5.81 -12.12
N GLY A 86 0.26 -6.52 -13.08
CA GLY A 86 1.60 -6.17 -13.56
C GLY A 86 1.69 -4.75 -14.12
N GLN A 87 0.64 -4.29 -14.82
CA GLN A 87 0.53 -2.93 -15.33
C GLN A 87 0.30 -1.92 -14.20
N LEU A 88 -0.59 -2.24 -13.25
CA LEU A 88 -0.85 -1.43 -12.06
C LEU A 88 0.43 -1.19 -11.26
N LEU A 89 1.21 -2.24 -10.98
CA LEU A 89 2.47 -2.13 -10.25
C LEU A 89 3.52 -1.35 -11.05
N SER A 90 3.61 -1.59 -12.36
CA SER A 90 4.54 -0.85 -13.20
C SER A 90 4.22 0.64 -13.23
N TRP A 91 2.94 1.01 -13.36
CA TRP A 91 2.49 2.39 -13.26
C TRP A 91 2.79 2.98 -11.89
N TRP A 92 2.50 2.25 -10.81
CA TRP A 92 2.73 2.72 -9.44
C TRP A 92 4.21 3.04 -9.19
N LYS A 93 5.13 2.23 -9.70
CA LYS A 93 6.57 2.49 -9.57
C LYS A 93 7.03 3.79 -10.24
N THR A 94 6.24 4.33 -11.17
CA THR A 94 6.55 5.57 -11.89
C THR A 94 5.75 6.76 -11.36
N ALA A 95 4.48 6.56 -10.99
CA ALA A 95 3.55 7.65 -10.67
C ALA A 95 2.96 7.58 -9.25
N GLY A 96 3.04 6.42 -8.60
CA GLY A 96 2.57 6.22 -7.24
C GLY A 96 3.50 6.86 -6.21
N PRO A 97 2.99 7.19 -5.02
CA PRO A 97 3.83 7.62 -3.94
C PRO A 97 4.78 6.48 -3.52
N LEU A 98 6.06 6.81 -3.45
CA LEU A 98 7.11 5.93 -2.95
C LEU A 98 7.75 6.66 -1.77
N HIS A 99 7.94 5.98 -0.64
CA HIS A 99 8.89 6.47 0.33
C HIS A 99 10.27 6.31 -0.28
N GLY A 100 11.02 7.42 -0.36
CA GLY A 100 12.43 7.36 -0.76
C GLY A 100 13.15 6.33 0.11
N THR A 101 14.10 5.60 -0.46
CA THR A 101 15.02 4.79 0.34
C THR A 101 15.66 5.71 1.37
N ALA A 102 15.39 5.46 2.65
CA ALA A 102 16.12 6.11 3.72
C ALA A 102 17.62 5.89 3.46
N THR A 103 18.33 6.97 3.17
CA THR A 103 19.80 7.01 3.17
C THR A 103 20.32 6.81 4.57
#